data_AF-A0A7L5PII8-F1
#
_entry.id   AF-A0A7L5PII8-F1
#
_cell.length_a   1.000
_cell.length_b   1.000
_cell.length_c   1.000
_cell.angle_alpha   90.00
_cell.angle_beta   90.00
_cell.angle_gamma   90.00
#
_symmetry.space_group_name_H-M   'P 1'
#
loop_
_entity.id
_entity.type
_entity.pdbx_description
1 polymer ?
#
loop_
_entity_poly.entity_id
_entity_poly.type
_entity_poly.pdbx_seq_one_letter_code
_entity_poly.pdbx_strand_id
1 'polypeptide(L)' 'YIQSGEWTMKDYRGWKHSVGYDCCPGTPYLDITYHFILLRLPLYF' A
#
# COMPACT_ATOMS: atom_id res chain seq x y z
N TYR A 1 3.12 1.04 -15.43
CA TYR A 1 1.80 1.51 -14.97
C TYR A 1 0.87 1.53 -16.17
N ILE A 2 -0.23 0.79 -16.11
CA ILE A 2 -1.28 0.83 -17.13
C ILE A 2 -2.39 1.70 -16.53
N GLN A 3 -2.82 2.73 -17.25
CA GLN A 3 -3.90 3.60 -16.80
C GLN A 3 -5.21 2.82 -16.77
N SER A 4 -5.93 2.88 -15.65
CA SER A 4 -7.28 2.36 -15.55
C SER A 4 -8.26 3.37 -16.15
N GLY A 5 -9.25 2.90 -16.92
CA GLY A 5 -10.31 3.74 -17.47
C GLY A 5 -11.30 4.25 -16.41
N GLU A 6 -11.31 3.63 -15.22
CA GLU A 6 -12.22 3.97 -14.14
C GLU A 6 -11.52 4.57 -12.92
N TRP A 7 -10.21 4.36 -12.73
CA TRP A 7 -9.50 4.80 -11.53
C TRP A 7 -8.23 5.57 -11.87
N THR A 8 -8.08 6.76 -11.28
CA THR A 8 -6.88 7.58 -11.39
C THR A 8 -6.03 7.45 -10.13
N MET A 9 -4.75 7.13 -10.29
CA MET A 9 -3.78 7.13 -9.18
C MET A 9 -3.45 8.57 -8.78
N LYS A 10 -3.67 8.90 -7.50
CA LYS A 10 -3.40 10.23 -6.92
C LYS A 10 -2.10 10.28 -6.12
N ASP A 11 -1.84 9.25 -5.33
CA ASP A 11 -0.62 9.12 -4.55
C ASP A 11 -0.25 7.65 -4.42
N TYR A 12 1.04 7.37 -4.27
CA TYR A 12 1.57 6.04 -4.03
C TYR A 12 2.78 6.16 -3.09
N ARG A 13 2.76 5.37 -2.01
CA ARG A 13 3.82 5.39 -1.00
C ARG A 13 4.15 3.98 -0.52
N GLY A 14 5.37 3.82 -0.05
CA GLY A 14 5.83 2.59 0.58
C GLY A 14 6.54 2.91 1.88
N TRP A 15 6.27 2.11 2.91
CA TRP A 15 6.99 2.15 4.18
C TRP A 15 7.57 0.80 4.49
N LYS A 16 8.79 0.80 5.03
CA LYS A 16 9.42 -0.39 5.60
C LYS A 16 9.16 -0.34 7.10
N HIS A 17 8.63 -1.44 7.64
CA HIS A 17 8.51 -1.63 9.08
C HIS A 17 9.39 -2.78 9.54
N SER A 18 9.65 -2.75 10.85
CA SER A 18 10.37 -3.79 11.56
C SER A 18 9.58 -4.06 12.82
N VAL A 19 8.83 -5.16 12.83
CA VAL A 19 7.91 -5.53 13.90
C VAL A 19 8.51 -6.67 14.72
N GLY A 20 8.54 -6.49 16.04
CA GLY A 20 8.83 -7.57 16.98
C GLY A 20 7.51 -8.16 17.48
N TYR A 21 7.39 -9.48 17.47
CA TYR A 21 6.26 -10.18 18.08
C TYR A 21 6.67 -10.76 19.43
N ASP A 22 5.76 -10.70 20.41
CA ASP A 22 5.99 -11.24 21.76
C ASP A 22 6.24 -12.76 21.77
N CYS A 23 5.85 -13.47 20.72
CA CYS A 23 6.10 -14.90 20.58
C CYS A 23 7.58 -15.25 20.37
N CYS A 24 8.38 -14.35 19.79
CA CYS A 24 9.78 -14.58 19.44
C CYS A 24 10.63 -13.32 19.73
N PRO A 25 11.05 -13.11 20.99
CA PRO A 25 11.92 -11.99 21.33
C PRO A 25 13.28 -12.13 20.64
N GLY A 26 13.69 -11.10 19.90
CA GLY A 26 15.01 -11.01 19.28
C GLY A 26 15.04 -11.15 17.74
N THR A 27 13.96 -11.61 17.11
CA THR A 27 13.86 -11.64 15.65
C THR A 27 12.91 -10.54 15.15
N PRO A 28 13.42 -9.46 14.53
CA PRO A 28 12.56 -8.48 13.88
C PRO A 28 12.01 -9.04 12.56
N TYR A 29 10.69 -9.05 12.43
CA TYR A 29 10.01 -9.39 11.19
C TYR A 29 9.86 -8.12 10.36
N LEU A 30 10.41 -8.14 9.15
CA LEU A 30 10.38 -7.00 8.24
C LEU A 30 9.16 -7.10 7.32
N ASP A 31 8.44 -6.00 7.18
CA ASP A 31 7.39 -5.86 6.18
C ASP A 31 7.56 -4.56 5.39
N ILE A 32 7.06 -4.58 4.16
CA ILE A 32 6.98 -3.41 3.30
C ILE A 32 5.51 -3.21 2.96
N THR A 33 4.93 -2.14 3.50
CA THR A 33 3.53 -1.79 3.23
C THR A 33 3.47 -0.80 2.09
N TYR A 34 2.80 -1.20 1.01
CA TYR A 34 2.49 -0.33 -0.11
C TYR A 34 1.08 0.24 0.04
N HIS A 35 0.94 1.54 -0.20
CA HIS A 35 -0.34 2.25 -0.13
C HIS A 35 -0.55 3.05 -1.40
N PHE A 36 -1.70 2.80 -2.03
CA PHE A 36 -2.11 3.47 -3.26
C PHE A 36 -3.39 4.24 -2.99
N ILE A 37 -3.36 5.55 -3.23
CA ILE A 37 -4.55 6.40 -3.19
C ILE A 37 -5.10 6.49 -4.61
N LEU A 38 -6.29 5.95 -4.81
CA LEU A 38 -6.98 5.93 -6.09
C LEU A 38 -8.26 6.76 -6.01
N LEU A 39 -8.54 7.53 -7.06
CA LEU A 39 -9.78 8.28 -7.23
C LEU A 39 -10.61 7.63 -8.35
N ARG A 40 -11.88 7.29 -8.07
CA ARG A 40 -12.81 6.79 -9.08
C ARG A 40 -13.22 7.92 -10.03
N LEU A 41 -13.22 7.64 -11.32
CA LEU A 41 -13.71 8.52 -12.38
C LEU A 41 -15.21 8.24 -12.59
N PRO A 42 -16.09 9.24 -12.43
CA PRO A 42 -17.54 9.07 -12.56
C PRO A 42 -18.00 9.13 -14.03
N LEU A 43 -17.35 8.41 -14.94
CA LEU A 43 -17.67 8.42 -16.37
C LEU A 43 -18.82 7.46 -16.74
N TYR A 44 -19.02 6.42 -15.95
CA TYR A 44 -20.15 5.49 -16.01
C TYR A 44 -20.57 5.17 -14.57
N PHE A 45 -21.88 5.23 -14.29
CA PHE A 45 -22.48 5.00 -12.97
C PHE A 45 -23.28 3.71 -12.94
#